data_AF-A0A229GVH9-F1
#
_entry.id   AF-A0A229GVH9-F1
#
_cell.length_a   1.000
_cell.length_b   1.000
_cell.length_c   1.000
_cell.angle_alpha   90.00
_cell.angle_beta   90.00
_cell.angle_gamma   90.00
#
_symmetry.space_group_name_H-M   'P 1'
#
loop_
_entity.id
_entity.type
_entity.pdbx_description
1 polymer ?
#
loop_
_entity_poly.entity_id
_entity_poly.type
_entity_poly.pdbx_seq_one_letter_code
_entity_poly.pdbx_strand_id
1 'polypeptide(L)'
;MAREMTAHELAELERRVESTGRLISTGTWVIAAGMILYSMLTATPFVADHTPPGKWQYSAPVLPIVVDMSFVISLRVDALLGTVGSGGGLAAWLLRAATGAASVFLNIWGSVERHDPTGVALHLIPPLLLILAAEAGPAYRRRLARQIADARARRRLTVEREERERRAAKERERREAEEKRERERRAVEEREEREEQRAAARRREEREHELEMRRLAVASEQQRPASVAPAPVAAEQRPAPAARNELPAHQEQRPVVVPRVQEQRPAPAPAPALAPRPEPERRPAAPVSAAQGARPAVTARIEEPEREPERVADWELPDLPQDCAPGQPPHLITDSQAMARIRYGHSKGWVQRRIAVFADRSPSTVHKHVRLLASAN
;
A
#
# COMPACT_ATOMS: atom_id res chain seq x y z
N MET A 1 19.00 -8.73 20.28
CA MET A 1 17.64 -8.74 19.70
C MET A 1 17.46 -7.47 18.91
N ALA A 2 17.31 -7.54 17.59
CA ALA A 2 17.04 -6.37 16.76
C ALA A 2 15.58 -5.96 16.97
N ARG A 3 15.34 -4.75 17.46
CA ARG A 3 14.01 -4.20 17.65
C ARG A 3 13.28 -4.17 16.31
N GLU A 4 12.09 -4.78 16.23
CA GLU A 4 11.28 -4.74 15.01
C GLU A 4 10.82 -3.29 14.75
N MET A 5 11.10 -2.78 13.56
CA MET A 5 10.65 -1.46 13.15
C MET A 5 9.15 -1.50 12.85
N THR A 6 8.42 -0.60 13.49
CA THR A 6 7.00 -0.38 13.22
C THR A 6 6.78 0.17 11.80
N ALA A 7 5.54 0.04 11.30
CA ALA A 7 5.13 0.62 10.03
C ALA A 7 5.40 2.13 9.95
N HIS A 8 5.20 2.83 11.07
CA HIS A 8 5.42 4.25 11.21
C HIS A 8 6.91 4.59 11.12
N GLU A 9 7.77 3.87 11.84
CA GLU A 9 9.22 4.08 11.79
C GLU A 9 9.81 3.81 10.40
N LEU A 10 9.29 2.80 9.67
CA LEU A 10 9.71 2.57 8.28
C LEU A 10 9.31 3.74 7.38
N ALA A 11 8.07 4.22 7.49
CA ALA A 11 7.60 5.36 6.71
C ALA A 11 8.38 6.64 7.03
N GLU A 12 8.75 6.84 8.30
CA GLU A 12 9.60 7.94 8.72
C GLU A 12 11.02 7.80 8.15
N LEU A 13 11.62 6.61 8.21
CA LEU A 13 12.92 6.34 7.62
C LEU A 13 12.91 6.60 6.10
N GLU A 14 11.88 6.14 5.40
CA GLU A 14 11.71 6.38 3.96
C GLU A 14 11.64 7.88 3.64
N ARG A 15 10.82 8.64 4.39
CA ARG A 15 10.74 10.10 4.23
C ARG A 15 12.07 10.80 4.51
N ARG A 16 12.77 10.40 5.58
CA ARG A 16 14.09 10.94 5.93
C ARG A 16 15.09 10.65 4.80
N VAL A 17 15.17 9.42 4.31
CA VAL A 17 16.10 9.06 3.23
C VAL A 17 15.75 9.78 1.92
N GLU A 18 14.47 9.92 1.58
CA GLU A 18 14.04 10.67 0.40
C GLU A 18 14.40 12.15 0.52
N SER A 19 14.20 12.75 1.70
CA SER A 19 14.61 14.13 1.98
C SER A 19 16.12 14.32 1.89
N THR A 20 16.91 13.37 2.45
CA THR A 20 18.37 13.36 2.33
C THR A 20 18.80 13.20 0.87
N GLY A 21 18.12 12.34 0.10
CA GLY A 21 18.36 12.17 -1.33
C GLY A 21 18.11 13.46 -2.11
N ARG A 22 17.02 14.18 -1.82
CA ARG A 22 16.73 15.51 -2.38
C ARG A 22 17.80 16.52 -1.97
N LEU A 23 18.15 16.60 -0.69
CA LEU A 23 19.17 17.51 -0.19
C LEU A 23 20.52 17.28 -0.87
N ILE A 24 20.96 16.03 -1.00
CA ILE A 24 22.19 15.68 -1.73
C ILE A 24 22.09 16.13 -3.19
N SER A 25 20.96 15.88 -3.86
CA SER A 25 20.79 16.26 -5.27
C SER A 25 20.78 17.77 -5.47
N THR A 26 20.05 18.51 -4.63
CA THR A 26 20.01 19.97 -4.64
C THR A 26 21.39 20.55 -4.31
N GLY A 27 22.05 20.03 -3.27
CA GLY A 27 23.39 20.44 -2.88
C GLY A 27 24.41 20.25 -4.00
N THR A 28 24.38 19.11 -4.72
CA THR A 28 25.24 18.90 -5.89
C THR A 28 24.98 19.94 -6.98
N TRP A 29 23.72 20.30 -7.26
CA TRP A 29 23.39 21.32 -8.25
C TRP A 29 23.81 22.72 -7.82
N VAL A 30 23.67 23.05 -6.53
CA VAL A 30 24.14 24.33 -5.97
C VAL A 30 25.66 24.43 -6.10
N ILE A 31 26.40 23.36 -5.77
CA ILE A 31 27.86 23.31 -5.93
C ILE A 31 28.25 23.47 -7.39
N ALA A 32 27.57 22.76 -8.31
CA ALA A 32 27.83 22.87 -9.74
C ALA A 32 27.57 24.29 -10.27
N ALA A 33 26.45 24.90 -9.91
CA ALA A 33 26.11 26.27 -10.30
C ALA A 33 27.13 27.28 -9.73
N GLY A 34 27.51 27.13 -8.47
CA GLY A 34 28.53 27.97 -7.83
C GLY A 34 29.90 27.83 -8.51
N MET A 35 30.27 26.62 -8.91
CA MET A 35 31.51 26.35 -9.63
C MET A 35 31.50 26.97 -11.04
N ILE A 36 30.42 26.81 -11.81
CA ILE A 36 30.27 27.44 -13.13
C ILE A 36 30.35 28.96 -13.00
N LEU A 37 29.65 29.55 -12.02
CA LEU A 37 29.67 30.99 -11.79
C LEU A 37 31.07 31.48 -11.40
N TYR A 38 31.76 30.77 -10.51
CA TYR A 38 33.11 31.10 -10.10
C TYR A 38 34.09 31.03 -11.27
N SER A 39 34.05 29.94 -12.04
CA SER A 39 34.87 29.74 -13.23
C SER A 39 34.60 30.79 -14.30
N MET A 40 33.34 31.20 -14.49
CA MET A 40 33.02 32.34 -15.35
C MET A 40 33.73 33.61 -14.87
N LEU A 41 33.72 33.92 -13.57
CA LEU A 41 34.37 35.12 -13.05
C LEU A 41 35.90 35.09 -13.19
N THR A 42 36.52 33.91 -13.06
CA THR A 42 37.98 33.75 -13.06
C THR A 42 38.57 33.58 -14.46
N ALA A 43 37.88 32.84 -15.34
CA ALA A 43 38.36 32.54 -16.68
C ALA A 43 37.97 33.60 -17.72
N THR A 44 36.90 34.38 -17.51
CA THR A 44 36.48 35.42 -18.48
C THR A 44 37.58 36.45 -18.77
N PRO A 45 38.30 37.00 -17.78
CA PRO A 45 39.40 37.93 -18.07
C PRO A 45 40.48 37.29 -18.95
N PHE A 46 40.87 36.07 -18.62
CA PHE A 46 41.88 35.33 -19.39
C PHE A 46 41.45 35.13 -20.86
N VAL A 47 40.21 34.71 -21.10
CA VAL A 47 39.69 34.52 -22.47
C VAL A 47 39.60 35.86 -23.19
N ALA A 48 39.18 36.93 -22.50
CA ALA A 48 39.10 38.26 -23.08
C ALA A 48 40.47 38.79 -23.53
N ASP A 49 41.52 38.55 -22.73
CA ASP A 49 42.90 38.97 -23.04
C ASP A 49 43.47 38.25 -24.28
N HIS A 50 43.00 37.02 -24.55
CA HIS A 50 43.44 36.20 -25.69
C HIS A 50 42.51 36.33 -26.92
N THR A 51 41.51 37.20 -26.85
CA THR A 51 40.54 37.40 -27.92
C THR A 51 40.79 38.72 -28.67
N PRO A 52 40.74 38.76 -30.02
CA PRO A 52 40.97 39.99 -30.76
C PRO A 52 40.04 41.13 -30.31
N PRO A 53 40.59 42.35 -30.07
CA PRO A 53 39.80 43.47 -29.57
C PRO A 53 38.66 43.84 -30.54
N GLY A 54 37.48 44.14 -29.98
CA GLY A 54 36.34 44.71 -30.69
C GLY A 54 35.37 43.75 -31.40
N LYS A 55 35.67 42.45 -31.54
CA LYS A 55 34.77 41.52 -32.26
C LYS A 55 34.15 40.39 -31.42
N TRP A 56 34.79 39.97 -30.33
CA TRP A 56 34.39 38.72 -29.64
C TRP A 56 34.45 38.76 -28.11
N GLN A 57 34.75 39.90 -27.49
CA GLN A 57 34.87 40.02 -26.03
C GLN A 57 33.57 39.65 -25.29
N TYR A 58 32.39 39.90 -25.90
CA TYR A 58 31.10 39.49 -25.35
C TYR A 58 30.91 37.96 -25.27
N SER A 59 31.71 37.19 -26.02
CA SER A 59 31.69 35.72 -25.99
C SER A 59 32.68 35.13 -24.98
N ALA A 60 33.56 35.94 -24.39
CA ALA A 60 34.53 35.49 -23.39
C ALA A 60 33.93 34.68 -22.21
N PRO A 61 32.76 35.04 -21.64
CA PRO A 61 32.15 34.22 -20.58
C PRO A 61 31.49 32.93 -21.09
N VAL A 62 31.19 32.82 -22.39
CA VAL A 62 30.48 31.66 -22.95
C VAL A 62 31.36 30.41 -22.91
N LEU A 63 32.65 30.57 -23.24
CA LEU A 63 33.59 29.45 -23.27
C LEU A 63 33.70 28.71 -21.93
N PRO A 64 34.00 29.36 -20.78
CA PRO A 64 34.08 28.67 -19.49
C PRO A 64 32.75 28.03 -19.07
N ILE A 65 31.61 28.69 -19.33
CA ILE A 65 30.29 28.10 -19.05
C ILE A 65 30.09 26.79 -19.82
N VAL A 66 30.41 26.76 -21.12
CA VAL A 66 30.22 25.56 -21.96
C VAL A 66 31.14 24.42 -21.50
N VAL A 67 32.39 24.73 -21.17
CA VAL A 67 33.36 23.74 -20.68
C VAL A 67 32.89 23.13 -19.36
N ASP A 68 32.49 23.94 -18.38
CA ASP A 68 32.06 23.45 -17.08
C ASP A 68 30.71 22.74 -17.14
N MET A 69 29.77 23.22 -17.96
CA MET A 69 28.51 22.52 -18.18
C MET A 69 28.76 21.14 -18.80
N SER A 70 29.67 21.04 -19.78
CA SER A 70 30.07 19.78 -20.38
C SER A 70 30.71 18.85 -19.34
N PHE A 71 31.55 19.39 -18.46
CA PHE A 71 32.15 18.63 -17.37
C PHE A 71 31.10 18.11 -16.39
N VAL A 72 30.18 18.95 -15.91
CA VAL A 72 29.09 18.57 -15.02
C VAL A 72 28.19 17.50 -15.66
N ILE A 73 27.84 17.66 -16.94
CA ILE A 73 27.04 16.69 -17.69
C ILE A 73 27.79 15.36 -17.77
N SER A 74 29.09 15.36 -18.08
CA SER A 74 29.89 14.12 -18.16
C SER A 74 29.88 13.35 -16.84
N LEU A 75 30.06 14.05 -15.71
CA LEU A 75 29.99 13.48 -14.37
C LEU A 75 28.61 12.89 -14.04
N ARG A 76 27.54 13.54 -14.53
CA ARG A 76 26.16 13.11 -14.31
C ARG A 76 25.79 11.89 -15.15
N VAL A 77 26.22 11.84 -16.41
CA VAL A 77 25.97 10.71 -17.30
C VAL A 77 26.62 9.44 -16.75
N ASP A 78 27.85 9.51 -16.26
CA ASP A 78 28.52 8.36 -15.62
C ASP A 78 27.75 7.86 -14.39
N ALA A 79 27.27 8.79 -13.56
CA ALA A 79 26.44 8.44 -12.40
C ALA A 79 25.13 7.74 -12.78
N LEU A 80 24.52 8.11 -13.92
CA LEU A 80 23.31 7.48 -14.45
C LEU A 80 23.61 6.12 -15.09
N LEU A 81 24.63 6.02 -15.94
CA LEU A 81 25.03 4.78 -16.58
C LEU A 81 25.42 3.70 -15.57
N GLY A 82 26.09 4.09 -14.48
CA GLY A 82 26.38 3.21 -13.35
C GLY A 82 25.15 2.62 -12.66
N THR A 83 23.95 3.18 -12.86
CA THR A 83 22.69 2.59 -12.36
C THR A 83 22.10 1.54 -13.29
N VAL A 84 22.40 1.60 -14.59
CA VAL A 84 21.91 0.67 -15.62
C VAL A 84 22.87 -0.52 -15.80
N GLY A 85 24.02 -0.52 -15.12
CA GLY A 85 25.00 -1.61 -15.15
C GLY A 85 25.92 -1.57 -16.38
N SER A 86 25.77 -0.60 -17.26
CA SER A 86 26.71 -0.29 -18.32
C SER A 86 27.74 0.73 -17.81
N GLY A 87 29.00 0.34 -17.72
CA GLY A 87 30.07 1.34 -17.54
C GLY A 87 30.12 2.24 -18.77
N GLY A 88 30.36 3.55 -18.60
CA GLY A 88 30.53 4.49 -19.71
C GLY A 88 31.72 4.18 -20.65
N GLY A 89 32.53 3.17 -20.28
CA GLY A 89 33.68 2.72 -21.04
C GLY A 89 34.81 3.74 -21.06
N LEU A 90 35.84 3.44 -21.85
CA LEU A 90 37.00 4.32 -22.00
C LEU A 90 36.63 5.69 -22.57
N ALA A 91 35.64 5.76 -23.47
CA ALA A 91 35.22 7.00 -24.10
C ALA A 91 34.61 8.00 -23.11
N ALA A 92 33.73 7.57 -22.20
CA ALA A 92 33.18 8.45 -21.17
C ALA A 92 34.25 8.92 -20.19
N TRP A 93 35.16 8.00 -19.80
CA TRP A 93 36.30 8.36 -18.96
C TRP A 93 37.19 9.41 -19.61
N LEU A 94 37.53 9.25 -20.91
CA LEU A 94 38.32 10.22 -21.66
C LEU A 94 37.63 11.57 -21.77
N LEU A 95 36.32 11.61 -22.06
CA LEU A 95 35.55 12.84 -22.13
C LEU A 95 35.54 13.59 -20.79
N ARG A 96 35.38 12.86 -19.69
CA ARG A 96 35.41 13.41 -18.33
C ARG A 96 36.80 13.94 -17.97
N ALA A 97 37.85 13.18 -18.30
CA ALA A 97 39.23 13.60 -18.06
C ALA A 97 39.57 14.86 -18.86
N ALA A 98 39.17 14.93 -20.13
CA ALA A 98 39.40 16.08 -20.99
C ALA A 98 38.64 17.33 -20.52
N THR A 99 37.35 17.21 -20.22
CA THR A 99 36.53 18.35 -19.75
C THR A 99 36.94 18.82 -18.36
N GLY A 100 37.29 17.89 -17.46
CA GLY A 100 37.84 18.23 -16.14
C GLY A 100 39.20 18.92 -16.22
N ALA A 101 40.11 18.42 -17.07
CA ALA A 101 41.41 19.05 -17.28
C ALA A 101 41.28 20.45 -17.91
N ALA A 102 40.38 20.63 -18.88
CA ALA A 102 40.10 21.93 -19.47
C ALA A 102 39.55 22.92 -18.43
N SER A 103 38.62 22.49 -17.58
CA SER A 103 38.07 23.31 -16.51
C SER A 103 39.13 23.73 -15.49
N VAL A 104 39.97 22.78 -15.05
CA VAL A 104 41.11 23.08 -14.15
C VAL A 104 42.07 24.07 -14.82
N PHE A 105 42.44 23.83 -16.07
CA PHE A 105 43.34 24.70 -16.83
C PHE A 105 42.83 26.14 -16.87
N LEU A 106 41.56 26.34 -17.28
CA LEU A 106 40.96 27.67 -17.35
C LEU A 106 40.93 28.40 -16.01
N ASN A 107 40.76 27.67 -14.91
CA ASN A 107 40.70 28.25 -13.56
C ASN A 107 42.08 28.58 -12.99
N ILE A 108 43.11 27.78 -13.25
CA ILE A 108 44.43 27.96 -12.62
C ILE A 108 45.43 28.71 -13.49
N TRP A 109 45.28 28.70 -14.82
CA TRP A 109 46.34 29.13 -15.75
C TRP A 109 46.81 30.57 -15.49
N GLY A 110 45.89 31.51 -15.29
CA GLY A 110 46.28 32.89 -14.97
C GLY A 110 47.10 33.02 -13.69
N SER A 111 46.89 32.14 -12.70
CA SER A 111 47.69 32.10 -11.48
C SER A 111 49.06 31.44 -11.72
N VAL A 112 49.11 30.41 -12.57
CA VAL A 112 50.36 29.75 -12.99
C VAL A 112 51.26 30.73 -13.73
N GLU A 113 50.72 31.48 -14.67
CA GLU A 113 51.46 32.49 -15.45
C GLU A 113 52.08 33.56 -14.55
N ARG A 114 51.35 33.97 -13.51
CA ARG A 114 51.84 34.93 -12.49
C ARG A 114 52.74 34.31 -11.42
N HIS A 115 53.04 33.01 -11.50
CA HIS A 115 53.80 32.28 -10.49
C HIS A 115 53.21 32.42 -9.07
N ASP A 116 51.87 32.47 -8.97
CA ASP A 116 51.12 32.61 -7.72
C ASP A 116 50.62 31.23 -7.24
N PRO A 117 51.36 30.53 -6.36
CA PRO A 117 50.97 29.21 -5.87
C PRO A 117 49.69 29.26 -5.01
N THR A 118 49.44 30.40 -4.33
CA THR A 118 48.23 30.59 -3.52
C THR A 118 47.01 30.72 -4.42
N GLY A 119 47.12 31.48 -5.51
CA GLY A 119 46.11 31.56 -6.55
C GLY A 119 45.81 30.20 -7.18
N VAL A 120 46.84 29.40 -7.50
CA VAL A 120 46.64 28.03 -8.02
C VAL A 120 45.88 27.16 -7.02
N ALA A 121 46.26 27.18 -5.76
CA ALA A 121 45.60 26.38 -4.72
C ALA A 121 44.13 26.79 -4.56
N LEU A 122 43.84 28.09 -4.47
CA LEU A 122 42.48 28.61 -4.28
C LEU A 122 41.56 28.25 -5.46
N HIS A 123 42.04 28.44 -6.69
CA HIS A 123 41.26 28.17 -7.91
C HIS A 123 41.08 26.66 -8.19
N LEU A 124 41.89 25.80 -7.58
CA LEU A 124 41.76 24.34 -7.70
C LEU A 124 40.68 23.75 -6.77
N ILE A 125 40.33 24.44 -5.68
CA ILE A 125 39.34 23.96 -4.70
C ILE A 125 37.98 23.64 -5.35
N PRO A 126 37.37 24.53 -6.16
CA PRO A 126 36.03 24.26 -6.72
C PRO A 126 35.98 23.04 -7.66
N PRO A 127 36.89 22.88 -8.65
CA PRO A 127 36.94 21.67 -9.47
C PRO A 127 37.13 20.39 -8.65
N LEU A 128 38.00 20.41 -7.63
CA LEU A 128 38.21 19.25 -6.76
C LEU A 128 36.96 18.89 -5.95
N LEU A 129 36.28 19.88 -5.36
CA LEU A 129 35.03 19.66 -4.65
C LEU A 129 33.95 19.05 -5.55
N LEU A 130 33.88 19.49 -6.81
CA LEU A 130 32.92 18.94 -7.77
C LEU A 130 33.22 17.47 -8.12
N ILE A 131 34.49 17.13 -8.35
CA ILE A 131 34.93 15.74 -8.57
C ILE A 131 34.59 14.88 -7.36
N LEU A 132 34.95 15.33 -6.15
CA LEU A 132 34.67 14.61 -4.92
C LEU A 132 33.17 14.42 -4.68
N ALA A 133 32.36 15.46 -4.94
CA ALA A 133 30.90 15.37 -4.83
C ALA A 133 30.30 14.38 -5.85
N ALA A 134 30.82 14.36 -7.07
CA ALA A 134 30.39 13.45 -8.12
C ALA A 134 30.73 11.98 -7.81
N GLU A 135 31.88 11.71 -7.19
CA GLU A 135 32.29 10.35 -6.80
C GLU A 135 31.59 9.88 -5.51
N ALA A 136 31.48 10.75 -4.51
CA ALA A 136 30.88 10.41 -3.23
C ALA A 136 29.35 10.27 -3.30
N GLY A 137 28.68 11.12 -4.11
CA GLY A 137 27.22 11.17 -4.22
C GLY A 137 26.58 9.80 -4.55
N PRO A 138 27.01 9.10 -5.61
CA PRO A 138 26.52 7.77 -5.95
C PRO A 138 26.78 6.74 -4.85
N ALA A 139 27.93 6.79 -4.18
CA ALA A 139 28.26 5.85 -3.10
C ALA A 139 27.31 5.99 -1.91
N TYR A 140 27.00 7.22 -1.49
CA TYR A 140 26.01 7.48 -0.44
C TYR A 140 24.61 7.04 -0.84
N ARG A 141 24.17 7.37 -2.06
CA ARG A 141 22.85 6.93 -2.58
C ARG A 141 22.72 5.41 -2.59
N ARG A 142 23.75 4.68 -3.04
CA ARG A 142 23.78 3.20 -3.02
C ARG A 142 23.72 2.63 -1.61
N ARG A 143 24.35 3.29 -0.61
CA ARG A 143 24.26 2.85 0.80
C ARG A 143 22.86 3.09 1.36
N LEU A 144 22.28 4.26 1.12
CA LEU A 144 20.92 4.60 1.54
C LEU A 144 19.86 3.68 0.91
N ALA A 145 19.96 3.43 -0.40
CA ALA A 145 19.05 2.53 -1.10
C ALA A 145 19.10 1.10 -0.55
N ARG A 146 20.30 0.59 -0.23
CA ARG A 146 20.48 -0.72 0.42
C ARG A 146 19.83 -0.77 1.80
N GLN A 147 20.04 0.24 2.64
CA GLN A 147 19.42 0.30 3.96
C GLN A 147 17.88 0.27 3.89
N ILE A 148 17.27 1.00 2.94
CA ILE A 148 15.81 0.94 2.73
C ILE A 148 15.38 -0.44 2.24
N ALA A 149 16.09 -1.01 1.26
CA ALA A 149 15.76 -2.33 0.72
C ALA A 149 15.80 -3.40 1.80
N ASP A 150 16.83 -3.39 2.65
CA ASP A 150 16.98 -4.31 3.78
C ASP A 150 15.86 -4.11 4.82
N ALA A 151 15.51 -2.87 5.15
CA ALA A 151 14.43 -2.57 6.08
C ALA A 151 13.07 -3.05 5.55
N ARG A 152 12.80 -2.84 4.25
CA ARG A 152 11.59 -3.35 3.58
C ARG A 152 11.53 -4.87 3.54
N ALA A 153 12.67 -5.53 3.25
CA ALA A 153 12.75 -6.99 3.22
C ALA A 153 12.44 -7.59 4.60
N ARG A 154 13.03 -7.04 5.67
CA ARG A 154 12.75 -7.47 7.05
C ARG A 154 11.28 -7.33 7.41
N ARG A 155 10.66 -6.19 7.08
CA ARG A 155 9.24 -5.97 7.34
C ARG A 155 8.34 -6.94 6.58
N ARG A 156 8.65 -7.26 5.32
CA ARG A 156 7.91 -8.27 4.55
C ARG A 156 7.95 -9.64 5.22
N LEU A 157 9.12 -10.04 5.74
CA LEU A 157 9.28 -11.29 6.47
C LEU A 157 8.48 -11.31 7.78
N THR A 158 8.45 -10.22 8.54
CA THR A 158 7.63 -10.12 9.76
C THR A 158 6.14 -10.25 9.43
N VAL A 159 5.64 -9.51 8.44
CA VAL A 159 4.23 -9.58 8.02
C VAL A 159 3.86 -10.98 7.53
N GLU A 160 4.73 -11.63 6.75
CA GLU A 160 4.48 -12.99 6.28
C GLU A 160 4.44 -14.00 7.43
N ARG A 161 5.30 -13.84 8.44
CA ARG A 161 5.27 -14.67 9.66
C ARG A 161 3.99 -14.47 10.46
N GLU A 162 3.60 -13.22 10.71
CA GLU A 162 2.34 -12.90 11.40
C GLU A 162 1.12 -13.46 10.66
N GLU A 163 1.10 -13.39 9.32
CA GLU A 163 0.03 -13.98 8.52
C GLU A 163 0.01 -15.51 8.63
N ARG A 164 1.17 -16.17 8.55
CA ARG A 164 1.27 -17.63 8.72
C ARG A 164 0.81 -18.07 10.10
N GLU A 165 1.20 -17.35 11.15
CA GLU A 165 0.77 -17.62 12.53
C GLU A 165 -0.74 -17.41 12.70
N ARG A 166 -1.31 -16.33 12.14
CA ARG A 166 -2.76 -16.10 12.17
C ARG A 166 -3.53 -17.17 11.42
N ARG A 167 -3.03 -17.63 10.26
CA ARG A 167 -3.65 -18.73 9.51
C ARG A 167 -3.60 -20.03 10.30
N ALA A 168 -2.46 -20.35 10.89
CA ALA A 168 -2.31 -21.54 11.74
C ALA A 168 -3.19 -21.48 12.99
N ALA A 169 -3.33 -20.30 13.62
CA ALA A 169 -4.21 -20.12 14.78
C ALA A 169 -5.69 -20.33 14.42
N LYS A 170 -6.14 -19.74 13.30
CA LYS A 170 -7.52 -19.94 12.79
C LYS A 170 -7.80 -21.40 12.43
N GLU A 171 -6.81 -22.11 11.88
CA GLU A 171 -6.95 -23.52 11.56
C GLU A 171 -7.07 -24.37 12.83
N ARG A 172 -6.28 -24.09 13.88
CA ARG A 172 -6.41 -24.76 15.19
C ARG A 172 -7.77 -24.51 15.81
N GLU A 173 -8.22 -23.26 15.85
CA GLU A 173 -9.54 -22.90 16.36
C GLU A 173 -10.67 -23.62 15.61
N ARG A 174 -10.55 -23.72 14.29
CA ARG A 174 -11.53 -24.46 13.47
C ARG A 174 -11.53 -25.96 13.79
N ARG A 175 -10.35 -26.57 13.93
CA ARG A 175 -10.23 -28.00 14.31
C ARG A 175 -10.82 -28.25 15.71
N GLU A 176 -10.52 -27.40 16.68
CA GLU A 176 -11.08 -27.50 18.03
C GLU A 176 -12.60 -27.33 18.03
N ALA A 177 -13.14 -26.41 17.23
CA ALA A 177 -14.58 -26.21 17.09
C ALA A 177 -15.26 -27.42 16.39
N GLU A 178 -14.62 -28.02 15.39
CA GLU A 178 -15.10 -29.24 14.72
C GLU A 178 -15.09 -30.43 15.70
N GLU A 179 -14.00 -30.64 16.45
CA GLU A 179 -13.89 -31.68 17.48
C GLU A 179 -14.94 -31.50 18.58
N LYS A 180 -15.18 -30.26 19.03
CA LYS A 180 -16.20 -29.98 20.05
C LYS A 180 -17.60 -30.31 19.53
N ARG A 181 -17.93 -29.92 18.30
CA ARG A 181 -19.20 -30.25 17.65
C ARG A 181 -19.39 -31.75 17.49
N GLU A 182 -18.32 -32.48 17.18
CA GLU A 182 -18.36 -33.93 17.08
C GLU A 182 -18.59 -34.59 18.45
N ARG A 183 -17.92 -34.12 19.50
CA ARG A 183 -18.15 -34.59 20.89
C ARG A 183 -19.57 -34.31 21.35
N GLU A 184 -20.11 -33.14 21.06
CA GLU A 184 -21.50 -32.79 21.37
C GLU A 184 -22.49 -33.70 20.63
N ARG A 185 -22.27 -33.97 19.34
CA ARG A 185 -23.09 -34.92 18.55
C ARG A 185 -23.07 -36.32 19.16
N ARG A 186 -21.89 -36.87 19.43
CA ARG A 186 -21.74 -38.19 20.07
C ARG A 186 -22.41 -38.25 21.44
N ALA A 187 -22.32 -37.16 22.22
CA ALA A 187 -22.97 -37.09 23.53
C ALA A 187 -24.50 -37.01 23.44
N VAL A 188 -25.06 -36.40 22.38
CA VAL A 188 -26.51 -36.40 22.12
C VAL A 188 -26.95 -37.79 21.68
N GLU A 189 -26.25 -38.41 20.73
CA GLU A 189 -26.53 -39.78 20.26
C GLU A 189 -26.51 -40.78 21.43
N GLU A 190 -25.51 -40.72 22.31
CA GLU A 190 -25.43 -41.59 23.49
C GLU A 190 -26.61 -41.36 24.47
N ARG A 191 -27.10 -40.12 24.60
CA ARG A 191 -28.26 -39.81 25.44
C ARG A 191 -29.54 -40.37 24.84
N GLU A 192 -29.73 -40.22 23.53
CA GLU A 192 -30.86 -40.77 22.79
C GLU A 192 -30.89 -42.29 22.91
N GLU A 193 -29.76 -42.98 22.69
CA GLU A 193 -29.66 -44.43 22.86
C GLU A 193 -30.00 -44.88 24.29
N ARG A 194 -29.51 -44.17 25.31
CA ARG A 194 -29.83 -44.46 26.72
C ARG A 194 -31.32 -44.25 27.02
N GLU A 195 -31.94 -43.25 26.42
CA GLU A 195 -33.36 -42.96 26.59
C GLU A 195 -34.24 -44.01 25.90
N GLU A 196 -33.88 -44.42 24.68
CA GLU A 196 -34.53 -45.52 23.96
C GLU A 196 -34.43 -46.84 24.72
N GLN A 197 -33.25 -47.17 25.27
CA GLN A 197 -33.06 -48.36 26.10
C GLN A 197 -33.95 -48.32 27.35
N ARG A 198 -34.04 -47.16 28.01
CA ARG A 198 -34.94 -46.97 29.16
C ARG A 198 -36.40 -47.09 28.77
N ALA A 199 -36.82 -46.52 27.63
CA ALA A 199 -38.18 -46.64 27.14
C ALA A 199 -38.53 -48.09 26.75
N ALA A 200 -37.59 -48.81 26.13
CA ALA A 200 -37.75 -50.22 25.79
C ALA A 200 -37.86 -51.10 27.04
N ALA A 201 -37.10 -50.81 28.10
CA ALA A 201 -37.21 -51.48 29.40
C ALA A 201 -38.59 -51.24 30.04
N ARG A 202 -39.06 -49.98 30.11
CA ARG A 202 -40.41 -49.66 30.61
C ARG A 202 -41.51 -50.40 29.83
N ARG A 203 -41.42 -50.44 28.50
CA ARG A 203 -42.38 -51.20 27.66
C ARG A 203 -42.35 -52.71 27.92
N ARG A 204 -41.22 -53.27 28.37
CA ARG A 204 -41.15 -54.69 28.76
C ARG A 204 -41.84 -54.91 30.10
N GLU A 205 -41.53 -54.07 31.09
CA GLU A 205 -42.15 -54.09 32.42
C GLU A 205 -43.69 -53.90 32.32
N GLU A 206 -44.15 -52.95 31.51
CA GLU A 206 -45.59 -52.73 31.26
C GLU A 206 -46.27 -53.96 30.66
N ARG A 207 -45.65 -54.61 29.66
CA ARG A 207 -46.20 -55.85 29.08
C ARG A 207 -46.22 -56.99 30.08
N GLU A 208 -45.20 -57.12 30.91
CA GLU A 208 -45.16 -58.14 31.97
C GLU A 208 -46.27 -57.90 33.00
N HIS A 209 -46.46 -56.65 33.44
CA HIS A 209 -47.52 -56.29 34.37
C HIS A 209 -48.92 -56.47 33.77
N GLU A 210 -49.11 -56.14 32.49
CA GLU A 210 -50.37 -56.38 31.78
C GLU A 210 -50.69 -57.88 31.70
N LEU A 211 -49.68 -58.72 31.40
CA LEU A 211 -49.83 -60.18 31.39
C LEU A 211 -50.16 -60.71 32.78
N GLU A 212 -49.56 -60.17 33.84
CA GLU A 212 -49.84 -60.54 35.23
C GLU A 212 -51.27 -60.15 35.64
N MET A 213 -51.68 -58.91 35.36
CA MET A 213 -53.05 -58.44 35.60
C MET A 213 -54.07 -59.29 34.84
N ARG A 214 -53.77 -59.68 33.60
CA ARG A 214 -54.62 -60.56 32.81
C ARG A 214 -54.72 -61.96 33.42
N ARG A 215 -53.63 -62.52 33.94
CA ARG A 215 -53.65 -63.80 34.68
C ARG A 215 -54.52 -63.71 35.93
N LEU A 216 -54.37 -62.63 36.71
CA LEU A 216 -55.19 -62.38 37.90
C LEU A 216 -56.67 -62.20 37.55
N ALA A 217 -56.98 -61.49 36.46
CA ALA A 217 -58.36 -61.30 36.00
C ALA A 217 -59.02 -62.64 35.62
N VAL A 218 -58.34 -63.47 34.83
CA VAL A 218 -58.82 -64.82 34.46
C VAL A 218 -59.00 -65.70 35.70
N ALA A 219 -58.11 -65.63 36.68
CA ALA A 219 -58.26 -66.34 37.95
C ALA A 219 -59.48 -65.85 38.75
N SER A 220 -59.73 -64.54 38.78
CA SER A 220 -60.90 -63.95 39.46
C SER A 220 -62.22 -64.30 38.76
N GLU A 221 -62.20 -64.39 37.42
CA GLU A 221 -63.36 -64.75 36.61
C GLU A 221 -63.74 -66.23 36.82
N GLN A 222 -62.75 -67.11 37.01
CA GLN A 222 -62.97 -68.50 37.41
C GLN A 222 -63.52 -68.65 38.85
N GLN A 223 -63.34 -67.64 39.71
CA GLN A 223 -63.90 -67.59 41.07
C GLN A 223 -65.27 -66.92 41.14
N ARG A 224 -65.83 -66.46 40.02
CA ARG A 224 -67.13 -65.78 39.99
C ARG A 224 -68.26 -66.84 39.94
N PRO A 225 -69.02 -67.06 41.03
CA PRO A 225 -70.14 -68.00 41.00
C PRO A 225 -71.20 -67.52 40.01
N ALA A 226 -71.65 -68.45 39.15
CA ALA A 226 -72.65 -68.21 38.12
C ALA A 226 -73.99 -67.82 38.75
N SER A 227 -74.36 -66.54 38.68
CA SER A 227 -75.73 -66.11 38.92
C SER A 227 -76.03 -64.78 38.22
N VAL A 228 -77.21 -64.76 37.61
CA VAL A 228 -77.98 -63.63 37.07
C VAL A 228 -77.62 -63.14 35.66
N ALA A 229 -78.43 -63.60 34.71
CA ALA A 229 -78.62 -63.00 33.39
C ALA A 229 -79.46 -61.71 33.48
N PRO A 230 -79.16 -60.66 32.69
CA PRO A 230 -80.09 -59.56 32.45
C PRO A 230 -80.67 -59.53 31.02
N ALA A 231 -81.90 -59.04 30.98
CA ALA A 231 -82.83 -58.91 29.86
C ALA A 231 -82.47 -57.79 28.86
N PRO A 232 -83.11 -57.72 27.67
CA PRO A 232 -82.78 -56.76 26.62
C PRO A 232 -83.55 -55.44 26.81
N VAL A 233 -82.86 -54.30 26.66
CA VAL A 233 -83.51 -52.98 26.63
C VAL A 233 -82.99 -52.14 25.45
N ALA A 234 -83.97 -51.80 24.60
CA ALA A 234 -84.21 -50.63 23.77
C ALA A 234 -83.05 -49.76 23.24
N ALA A 235 -83.20 -49.46 21.94
CA ALA A 235 -82.48 -48.47 21.17
C ALA A 235 -82.74 -47.03 21.67
N GLU A 236 -81.68 -46.22 21.76
CA GLU A 236 -81.80 -44.76 21.81
C GLU A 236 -80.61 -44.06 21.10
N GLN A 237 -80.89 -42.84 20.65
CA GLN A 237 -80.33 -42.15 19.49
C GLN A 237 -78.87 -41.69 19.63
N ARG A 238 -78.15 -41.69 18.50
CA ARG A 238 -76.83 -41.05 18.30
C ARG A 238 -77.00 -39.53 18.11
N PRO A 239 -76.22 -38.68 18.81
CA PRO A 239 -75.86 -37.37 18.32
C PRO A 239 -74.47 -37.38 17.63
N ALA A 240 -74.34 -36.45 16.68
CA ALA A 240 -73.23 -36.27 15.75
C ALA A 240 -71.92 -35.79 16.42
N PRO A 241 -70.74 -36.04 15.79
CA PRO A 241 -69.45 -35.63 16.32
C PRO A 241 -69.16 -34.15 16.04
N ALA A 242 -68.84 -33.41 17.10
CA ALA A 242 -68.34 -32.04 17.00
C ALA A 242 -66.87 -32.03 16.55
N ALA A 243 -66.65 -31.36 15.43
CA ALA A 243 -65.47 -30.66 14.93
C ALA A 243 -64.10 -30.95 15.59
N ARG A 244 -63.23 -31.59 14.81
CA ARG A 244 -61.77 -31.46 14.86
C ARG A 244 -61.39 -29.98 14.73
N ASN A 245 -60.63 -29.46 15.70
CA ASN A 245 -59.86 -28.24 15.52
C ASN A 245 -58.48 -28.66 15.01
N GLU A 246 -58.26 -28.44 13.70
CA GLU A 246 -56.97 -28.60 13.06
C GLU A 246 -56.06 -27.44 13.52
N LEU A 247 -54.97 -27.78 14.21
CA LEU A 247 -53.84 -26.87 14.38
C LEU A 247 -53.12 -26.72 13.03
N PRO A 248 -52.67 -25.51 12.66
CA PRO A 248 -51.93 -25.30 11.42
C PRO A 248 -50.60 -26.05 11.47
N ALA A 249 -50.46 -27.02 10.57
CA ALA A 249 -49.18 -27.57 10.20
C ALA A 249 -48.34 -26.44 9.59
N HIS A 250 -47.39 -25.91 10.36
CA HIS A 250 -46.26 -25.19 9.78
C HIS A 250 -45.48 -26.21 8.95
N GLN A 251 -45.69 -26.09 7.65
CA GLN A 251 -44.99 -26.75 6.57
C GLN A 251 -43.50 -26.38 6.68
N GLU A 252 -42.72 -27.21 7.38
CA GLU A 252 -41.27 -27.23 7.22
C GLU A 252 -40.98 -27.60 5.76
N GLN A 253 -40.63 -26.57 5.00
CA GLN A 253 -40.03 -26.72 3.68
C GLN A 253 -38.74 -27.52 3.85
N ARG A 254 -38.83 -28.84 3.65
CA ARG A 254 -37.67 -29.64 3.28
C ARG A 254 -37.02 -28.97 2.06
N PRO A 255 -35.74 -28.55 2.13
CA PRO A 255 -35.03 -28.15 0.93
C PRO A 255 -35.00 -29.36 0.00
N VAL A 256 -35.60 -29.21 -1.18
CA VAL A 256 -35.43 -30.13 -2.29
C VAL A 256 -33.92 -30.15 -2.59
N VAL A 257 -33.28 -31.24 -2.20
CA VAL A 257 -31.95 -31.60 -2.69
C VAL A 257 -32.13 -31.92 -4.16
N VAL A 258 -31.98 -30.90 -5.00
CA VAL A 258 -31.77 -31.11 -6.44
C VAL A 258 -30.48 -31.93 -6.55
N PRO A 259 -30.48 -33.11 -7.20
CA PRO A 259 -29.24 -33.80 -7.49
C PRO A 259 -28.39 -32.85 -8.33
N ARG A 260 -27.30 -32.37 -7.72
CA ARG A 260 -26.27 -31.62 -8.41
C ARG A 260 -25.69 -32.59 -9.44
N VAL A 261 -26.15 -32.47 -10.68
CA VAL A 261 -25.45 -33.00 -11.84
C VAL A 261 -24.02 -32.47 -11.72
N GLN A 262 -23.10 -33.37 -11.35
CA GLN A 262 -21.69 -33.13 -11.58
C GLN A 262 -21.54 -33.01 -13.09
N GLU A 263 -21.58 -31.78 -13.60
CA GLU A 263 -20.82 -31.46 -14.79
C GLU A 263 -19.39 -31.85 -14.48
N GLN A 264 -19.03 -33.06 -14.91
CA GLN A 264 -17.65 -33.44 -15.19
C GLN A 264 -17.13 -32.36 -16.13
N ARG A 265 -16.45 -31.35 -15.56
CA ARG A 265 -15.54 -30.53 -16.34
C ARG A 265 -14.53 -31.51 -16.95
N PRO A 266 -14.46 -31.61 -18.29
CA PRO A 266 -13.38 -32.35 -18.90
C PRO A 266 -12.06 -31.75 -18.40
N ALA A 267 -11.11 -32.63 -18.10
CA ALA A 267 -9.76 -32.24 -17.74
C ALA A 267 -9.24 -31.18 -18.73
N PRO A 268 -8.55 -30.12 -18.26
CA PRO A 268 -7.95 -29.16 -19.17
C PRO A 268 -7.02 -29.91 -20.10
N ALA A 269 -7.32 -29.85 -21.41
CA ALA A 269 -6.44 -30.39 -22.43
C ALA A 269 -5.03 -29.81 -22.21
N PRO A 270 -3.97 -30.60 -22.37
CA PRO A 270 -2.61 -30.11 -22.28
C PRO A 270 -2.46 -28.93 -23.24
N ALA A 271 -1.95 -27.81 -22.72
CA ALA A 271 -1.72 -26.61 -23.51
C ALA A 271 -0.94 -26.99 -24.78
N PRO A 272 -1.39 -26.59 -25.97
CA PRO A 272 -0.63 -26.84 -27.18
C PRO A 272 0.74 -26.18 -27.00
N ALA A 273 1.80 -26.96 -27.25
CA ALA A 273 3.16 -26.47 -27.28
C ALA A 273 3.19 -25.21 -28.15
N LEU A 274 3.62 -24.09 -27.56
CA LEU A 274 3.85 -22.85 -28.29
C LEU A 274 4.78 -23.18 -29.45
N ALA A 275 4.26 -23.13 -30.67
CA ALA A 275 5.09 -23.09 -31.86
C ALA A 275 6.09 -21.94 -31.71
N PRO A 276 7.36 -22.11 -32.15
CA PRO A 276 8.34 -21.05 -32.11
C PRO A 276 7.79 -19.84 -32.88
N ARG A 277 7.76 -18.68 -32.20
CA ARG A 277 7.43 -17.41 -32.84
C ARG A 277 8.38 -17.23 -34.05
N PRO A 278 7.87 -16.95 -35.26
CA PRO A 278 8.74 -16.58 -36.35
C PRO A 278 9.55 -15.35 -35.95
N GLU A 279 10.85 -15.44 -36.16
CA GLU A 279 11.80 -14.34 -36.04
C GLU A 279 11.26 -13.13 -36.81
N PRO A 280 11.26 -11.92 -36.22
CA PRO A 280 10.85 -10.74 -36.97
C PRO A 280 11.84 -10.55 -38.13
N GLU A 281 11.32 -10.69 -39.36
CA GLU A 281 12.02 -10.34 -40.59
C GLU A 281 12.69 -8.97 -40.41
N ARG A 282 14.03 -8.97 -40.44
CA ARG A 282 14.84 -7.76 -40.56
C ARG A 282 14.47 -7.07 -41.87
N ARG A 283 13.56 -6.10 -41.80
CA ARG A 283 13.40 -5.12 -42.88
C ARG A 283 14.72 -4.37 -43.05
N PRO A 284 15.28 -4.31 -44.27
CA PRO A 284 16.43 -3.46 -44.54
C PRO A 284 16.05 -2.00 -44.28
N ALA A 285 16.90 -1.30 -43.53
CA ALA A 285 16.73 0.11 -43.23
C ALA A 285 16.66 0.92 -44.54
N ALA A 286 15.53 1.60 -44.76
CA ALA A 286 15.43 2.58 -45.82
C ALA A 286 16.37 3.76 -45.53
N PRO A 287 17.05 4.33 -46.54
CA PRO A 287 17.92 5.47 -46.38
C PRO A 287 17.09 6.70 -45.99
N VAL A 288 17.31 7.19 -44.77
CA VAL A 288 16.71 8.44 -44.30
C VAL A 288 17.41 9.60 -45.02
N SER A 289 16.75 10.11 -46.07
CA SER A 289 17.13 11.39 -46.68
C SER A 289 16.97 12.52 -45.67
N ALA A 290 18.07 13.21 -45.40
CA ALA A 290 18.11 14.44 -44.64
C ALA A 290 17.49 15.58 -45.45
N ALA A 291 16.20 15.83 -45.27
CA ALA A 291 15.57 17.08 -45.66
C ALA A 291 15.43 17.96 -44.40
N GLN A 292 16.32 18.95 -44.29
CA GLN A 292 16.25 20.01 -43.29
C GLN A 292 15.02 20.89 -43.56
N GLY A 293 13.92 20.58 -42.87
CA GLY A 293 12.78 21.49 -42.75
C GLY A 293 13.01 22.45 -41.58
N ALA A 294 13.11 23.74 -41.88
CA ALA A 294 13.14 24.82 -40.91
C ALA A 294 11.92 24.72 -39.98
N ARG A 295 12.17 24.59 -38.67
CA ARG A 295 11.12 24.64 -37.65
C ARG A 295 10.69 26.09 -37.44
N PRO A 296 9.39 26.40 -37.35
CA PRO A 296 8.94 27.73 -36.99
C PRO A 296 9.40 28.08 -35.57
N ALA A 297 9.96 29.28 -35.41
CA ALA A 297 10.35 29.81 -34.12
C ALA A 297 9.11 30.02 -33.25
N VAL A 298 8.89 29.11 -32.31
CA VAL A 298 7.91 29.30 -31.22
C VAL A 298 8.55 30.23 -30.21
N THR A 299 8.27 31.53 -30.35
CA THR A 299 8.50 32.51 -29.28
C THR A 299 7.43 32.30 -28.21
N ALA A 300 7.60 31.28 -27.37
CA ALA A 300 6.83 31.17 -26.14
C ALA A 300 7.26 32.33 -25.24
N ARG A 301 6.43 33.38 -25.20
CA ARG A 301 6.50 34.43 -24.19
C ARG A 301 6.35 33.72 -22.84
N ILE A 302 7.42 33.70 -22.06
CA ILE A 302 7.37 33.25 -20.66
C ILE A 302 6.58 34.35 -19.95
N GLU A 303 5.26 34.17 -19.85
CA GLU A 303 4.47 34.92 -18.90
C GLU A 303 5.03 34.60 -17.52
N GLU A 304 5.52 35.63 -16.81
CA GLU A 304 5.89 35.51 -15.41
C GLU A 304 4.68 34.86 -14.71
N PRO A 305 4.87 33.73 -13.99
CA PRO A 305 3.76 33.07 -13.34
C PRO A 305 3.09 34.09 -12.44
N GLU A 306 1.83 34.45 -12.75
CA GLU A 306 0.99 35.23 -11.86
C GLU A 306 1.17 34.64 -10.47
N ARG A 307 1.75 35.43 -9.55
CA ARG A 307 1.89 35.03 -8.15
C ARG A 307 0.49 34.67 -7.68
N GLU A 308 0.19 33.38 -7.56
CA GLU A 308 -1.03 32.92 -6.91
C GLU A 308 -1.06 33.67 -5.56
N PRO A 309 -2.14 34.40 -5.26
CA PRO A 309 -2.23 35.14 -4.00
C PRO A 309 -1.93 34.15 -2.88
N GLU A 310 -1.03 34.52 -1.98
CA GLU A 310 -0.60 33.67 -0.85
C GLU A 310 -1.85 33.09 -0.19
N ARG A 311 -2.07 31.80 -0.38
CA ARG A 311 -3.25 31.13 0.16
C ARG A 311 -3.10 31.14 1.67
N VAL A 312 -3.88 32.01 2.33
CA VAL A 312 -4.01 32.04 3.79
C VAL A 312 -4.29 30.61 4.26
N ALA A 313 -3.49 30.14 5.21
CA ALA A 313 -3.63 28.76 5.67
C ALA A 313 -5.00 28.56 6.34
N ASP A 314 -5.59 27.37 6.21
CA ASP A 314 -6.94 27.09 6.73
C ASP A 314 -7.07 27.28 8.26
N TRP A 315 -5.95 27.23 9.00
CA TRP A 315 -5.90 27.48 10.45
C TRP A 315 -5.70 28.95 10.83
N GLU A 316 -5.56 29.86 9.86
CA GLU A 316 -5.44 31.30 10.05
C GLU A 316 -6.73 32.06 9.69
N LEU A 317 -7.82 31.34 9.39
CA LEU A 317 -9.10 31.98 9.10
C LEU A 317 -9.58 32.79 10.32
N PRO A 318 -9.99 34.05 10.14
CA PRO A 318 -10.32 34.95 11.24
C PRO A 318 -11.54 34.48 12.05
N ASP A 319 -12.42 33.69 11.44
CA ASP A 319 -13.67 33.21 12.06
C ASP A 319 -13.55 31.80 12.66
N LEU A 320 -12.32 31.32 12.91
CA LEU A 320 -12.14 30.00 13.52
C LEU A 320 -12.61 30.02 14.99
N PRO A 321 -13.49 29.09 15.40
CA PRO A 321 -13.82 28.90 16.81
C PRO A 321 -12.58 28.65 17.67
N GLN A 322 -12.57 29.13 18.93
CA GLN A 322 -11.40 28.99 19.82
C GLN A 322 -11.03 27.53 20.09
N ASP A 323 -11.99 26.61 20.10
CA ASP A 323 -11.76 25.17 20.26
C ASP A 323 -11.02 24.56 19.06
N CYS A 324 -10.98 25.24 17.91
CA CYS A 324 -10.16 24.86 16.75
C CYS A 324 -8.71 25.38 16.83
N ALA A 325 -8.34 26.12 17.88
CA ALA A 325 -7.00 26.69 18.06
C ALA A 325 -6.52 27.51 16.84
N PRO A 326 -7.13 28.67 16.56
CA PRO A 326 -6.70 29.54 15.46
C PRO A 326 -5.21 29.91 15.59
N GLY A 327 -4.51 29.98 14.47
CA GLY A 327 -3.08 30.29 14.39
C GLY A 327 -2.13 29.15 14.77
N GLN A 328 -2.63 28.02 15.29
CA GLN A 328 -1.78 26.86 15.58
C GLN A 328 -1.67 25.93 14.37
N PRO A 329 -0.46 25.51 13.97
CA PRO A 329 -0.30 24.56 12.88
C PRO A 329 -0.85 23.18 13.30
N PRO A 330 -1.37 22.37 12.34
CA PRO A 330 -2.10 21.14 12.65
C PRO A 330 -1.34 20.11 13.51
N HIS A 331 0.00 20.06 13.42
CA HIS A 331 0.82 19.11 14.18
C HIS A 331 1.04 19.48 15.66
N LEU A 332 0.57 20.65 16.11
CA LEU A 332 0.69 21.13 17.49
C LEU A 332 -0.63 21.12 18.27
N ILE A 333 -1.72 20.62 17.67
CA ILE A 333 -3.04 20.61 18.31
C ILE A 333 -3.29 19.32 19.08
N THR A 334 -4.05 19.43 20.17
CA THR A 334 -4.54 18.31 20.96
C THR A 334 -5.60 17.49 20.21
N ASP A 335 -5.89 16.27 20.67
CA ASP A 335 -6.94 15.44 20.07
C ASP A 335 -8.32 16.10 20.10
N SER A 336 -8.67 16.80 21.18
CA SER A 336 -9.94 17.52 21.28
C SER A 336 -10.03 18.67 20.26
N GLN A 337 -8.94 19.41 20.05
CA GLN A 337 -8.86 20.46 19.03
C GLN A 337 -8.92 19.88 17.61
N ALA A 338 -8.27 18.73 17.35
CA ALA A 338 -8.40 18.04 16.08
C ALA A 338 -9.86 17.63 15.80
N MET A 339 -10.59 17.15 16.81
CA MET A 339 -12.02 16.84 16.67
C MET A 339 -12.88 18.08 16.43
N ALA A 340 -12.58 19.19 17.11
CA ALA A 340 -13.22 20.48 16.84
C ALA A 340 -13.02 20.93 15.39
N ARG A 341 -11.79 20.82 14.88
CA ARG A 341 -11.45 21.11 13.47
C ARG A 341 -12.20 20.23 12.48
N ILE A 342 -12.37 18.93 12.78
CA ILE A 342 -13.17 18.03 11.94
C ILE A 342 -14.63 18.46 11.88
N ARG A 343 -15.23 18.79 13.03
CA ARG A 343 -16.62 19.28 13.11
C ARG A 343 -16.81 20.59 12.35
N TYR A 344 -15.90 21.53 12.52
CA TYR A 344 -15.92 22.82 11.83
C TYR A 344 -15.77 22.65 10.31
N GLY A 345 -14.78 21.87 9.85
CA GLY A 345 -14.59 21.62 8.43
C GLY A 345 -15.80 20.93 7.78
N HIS A 346 -16.43 20.00 8.50
CA HIS A 346 -17.66 19.35 8.04
C HIS A 346 -18.84 20.33 7.96
N SER A 347 -19.05 21.18 8.97
CA SER A 347 -20.14 22.16 8.97
C SER A 347 -19.98 23.24 7.89
N LYS A 348 -18.74 23.52 7.46
CA LYS A 348 -18.43 24.39 6.31
C LYS A 348 -18.49 23.69 4.95
N GLY A 349 -18.86 22.41 4.90
CA GLY A 349 -18.96 21.65 3.64
C GLY A 349 -17.62 21.36 2.97
N TRP A 350 -16.52 21.34 3.72
CA TRP A 350 -15.20 21.06 3.16
C TRP A 350 -15.06 19.59 2.74
N VAL A 351 -14.27 19.34 1.70
CA VAL A 351 -13.93 17.99 1.28
C VAL A 351 -13.08 17.28 2.34
N GLN A 352 -13.28 15.96 2.52
CA GLN A 352 -12.59 15.16 3.54
C GLN A 352 -11.07 15.33 3.53
N ARG A 353 -10.45 15.46 2.34
CA ARG A 353 -9.00 15.66 2.21
C ARG A 353 -8.54 17.00 2.80
N ARG A 354 -9.33 18.06 2.64
CA ARG A 354 -9.03 19.38 3.22
C ARG A 354 -9.17 19.34 4.74
N ILE A 355 -10.25 18.71 5.24
CA ILE A 355 -10.48 18.50 6.67
C ILE A 355 -9.33 17.71 7.31
N ALA A 356 -8.84 16.67 6.61
CA ALA A 356 -7.72 15.85 7.05
C ALA A 356 -6.42 16.67 7.25
N VAL A 357 -6.09 17.56 6.31
CA VAL A 357 -4.92 18.45 6.41
C VAL A 357 -5.13 19.48 7.53
N PHE A 358 -6.32 20.08 7.60
CA PHE A 358 -6.66 21.08 8.60
C PHE A 358 -6.57 20.54 10.04
N ALA A 359 -6.98 19.29 10.27
CA ALA A 359 -7.02 18.65 11.58
C ALA A 359 -5.79 17.76 11.91
N ASP A 360 -4.82 17.64 11.01
CA ASP A 360 -3.71 16.68 11.10
C ASP A 360 -4.16 15.24 11.37
N ARG A 361 -5.21 14.79 10.67
CA ARG A 361 -5.75 13.43 10.82
C ARG A 361 -5.85 12.76 9.47
N SER A 362 -5.79 11.42 9.48
CA SER A 362 -5.95 10.66 8.25
C SER A 362 -7.37 10.82 7.68
N PRO A 363 -7.55 10.75 6.35
CA PRO A 363 -8.88 10.83 5.73
C PRO A 363 -9.87 9.77 6.26
N SER A 364 -9.40 8.58 6.64
CA SER A 364 -10.25 7.53 7.22
C SER A 364 -10.73 7.89 8.62
N THR A 365 -9.88 8.52 9.45
CA THR A 365 -10.28 9.08 10.75
C THR A 365 -11.36 10.15 10.57
N VAL A 366 -11.18 11.07 9.63
CA VAL A 366 -12.17 12.10 9.30
C VAL A 366 -13.49 11.46 8.87
N HIS A 367 -13.46 10.48 7.95
CA HIS A 367 -14.64 9.79 7.47
C HIS A 367 -15.42 9.10 8.61
N LYS A 368 -14.72 8.42 9.53
CA LYS A 368 -15.34 7.78 10.69
C LYS A 368 -16.05 8.80 11.59
N HIS A 369 -15.40 9.93 11.89
CA HIS A 369 -15.99 10.98 12.72
C HIS A 369 -17.16 11.68 12.05
N VAL A 370 -17.04 12.01 10.76
CA VAL A 370 -18.14 12.59 9.98
C VAL A 370 -19.36 11.67 9.97
N ARG A 371 -19.15 10.36 9.79
CA ARG A 371 -20.25 9.37 9.85
C ARG A 371 -20.91 9.33 11.23
N LEU A 372 -20.13 9.41 12.31
CA LEU A 372 -20.69 9.46 13.67
C LEU A 372 -21.51 10.74 13.91
N LEU A 373 -21.04 11.89 13.43
CA LEU A 373 -21.79 13.16 13.51
C LEU A 373 -23.10 13.08 12.71
N ALA A 374 -23.08 12.45 11.53
CA ALA A 374 -24.27 12.27 10.70
C ALA A 374 -25.28 11.27 11.28
N SER A 375 -24.87 10.37 12.18
CA SER A 375 -25.77 9.44 12.88
C SER A 375 -26.32 10.01 14.20
N ALA A 376 -25.78 11.14 14.68
CA ALA A 376 -26.19 11.78 15.92
C ALA A 376 -27.22 12.91 15.71
N ASN A 377 -27.43 13.33 14.47
CA ASN A 377 -28.50 14.22 14.03
C ASN A 377 -29.61 13.40 13.38
#